data_AF-A0A7W0VU68-F1
#
_entry.id   AF-A0A7W0VU68-F1
#
_cell.length_a   1.000
_cell.length_b   1.000
_cell.length_c   1.000
_cell.angle_alpha   90.00
_cell.angle_beta   90.00
_cell.angle_gamma   90.00
#
_symmetry.space_group_name_H-M   'P 1'
#
loop_
_entity.id
_entity.type
_entity.pdbx_description
1 polymer ?
#
loop_
_entity_poly.entity_id
_entity_poly.type
_entity_poly.pdbx_seq_one_letter_code
_entity_poly.pdbx_strand_id
1 'polypeptide(L)'
;MKSLICLLGYLVGSTLVGCATPADEDTELAGPASAEVIDDGKADSAELKVRAGNMTVWIDRVISVRRDASQTPYAVIRGRASRTLSGAFSFVPDDAFGEATLVGPRSFEIVLRGGHELNTMFSGLPLLLDLDAATSPSTSYTVKLDLRPAFAKFEGTSSIHVGSTLRPIFIGKDEPDPLRYVADVSTGAAPLTVENGGAATVVPANGGFDVLFAYGDLEAAWNTGAKVAFTAGGKTKRAALEARMTRIAMTTQDPYDTWPPARCDVDTYNCTLEHRGVDLQTCGDYRVVEHCAYADICEITDAAPLAVRPIDLGFAWQSQAAAYRAGCATGGTWCSLTEIDSFTLPECLAQEPSLEQVVA
;
A
#
# COMPACT_ATOMS: atom_id res chain seq x y z
N MET A 1 8.21 42.47 -25.11
CA MET A 1 7.06 42.91 -24.30
C MET A 1 7.16 42.21 -22.95
N LYS A 2 7.67 42.92 -21.94
CA LYS A 2 7.82 42.48 -20.55
C LYS A 2 6.88 43.36 -19.73
N SER A 3 5.91 42.78 -19.03
CA SER A 3 5.09 43.50 -18.05
C SER A 3 5.44 43.01 -16.65
N LEU A 4 6.04 43.94 -15.92
CA LEU A 4 6.33 43.91 -14.49
C LEU A 4 5.13 44.58 -13.80
N ILE A 5 4.48 43.93 -12.83
CA ILE A 5 3.49 44.57 -11.97
C ILE A 5 4.10 44.70 -10.57
N CYS A 6 4.42 45.94 -10.21
CA CYS A 6 4.70 46.38 -8.85
C CYS A 6 3.39 46.83 -8.19
N LEU A 7 3.16 46.42 -6.95
CA LEU A 7 2.20 47.06 -6.05
C LEU A 7 2.93 47.47 -4.76
N LEU A 8 3.10 48.79 -4.60
CA LEU A 8 3.25 49.49 -3.31
C LEU A 8 1.92 49.36 -2.53
N GLY A 9 1.84 49.34 -1.20
CA GLY A 9 2.82 49.50 -0.13
C GLY A 9 2.07 49.63 1.20
N TYR A 10 2.78 49.64 2.33
CA TYR A 10 2.65 50.62 3.42
C TYR A 10 3.64 50.27 4.55
N LEU A 11 4.46 51.25 4.94
CA LEU A 11 5.30 51.26 6.14
C LEU A 11 4.43 51.33 7.41
N VAL A 12 4.91 50.74 8.52
CA VAL A 12 5.31 51.43 9.78
C VAL A 12 5.72 50.37 10.81
N GLY A 13 6.89 50.55 11.46
CA GLY A 13 7.18 49.92 12.75
C GLY A 13 8.63 49.48 12.97
N SER A 14 9.50 50.41 13.35
CA SER A 14 10.85 50.13 13.83
C SER A 14 10.85 49.70 15.31
N THR A 15 11.44 48.56 15.63
CA THR A 15 11.98 48.27 16.98
C THR A 15 13.34 47.57 16.93
N LEU A 16 14.29 48.27 17.54
CA LEU A 16 15.57 47.90 18.17
C LEU A 16 16.08 46.45 18.17
N VAL A 17 17.33 46.33 17.72
CA VAL A 17 18.50 45.58 18.22
C VAL A 17 18.26 44.58 19.37
N GLY A 18 18.60 43.32 19.09
CA GLY A 18 19.03 42.33 20.07
C GLY A 18 20.00 41.35 19.42
N CYS A 19 21.31 41.59 19.58
CA CYS A 19 22.31 40.54 19.38
C CYS A 19 22.22 39.62 20.60
N ALA A 20 21.69 38.42 20.40
CA ALA A 20 21.77 37.34 21.36
C ALA A 20 22.23 36.09 20.62
N THR A 21 23.48 35.69 20.86
CA THR A 21 23.92 34.31 20.71
C THR A 21 23.68 33.61 22.04
N PRO A 22 22.72 32.68 22.15
CA PRO A 22 22.81 31.57 23.07
C PRO A 22 23.50 30.41 22.31
N ALA A 23 24.72 30.08 22.70
CA ALA A 23 25.00 28.96 23.60
C ALA A 23 24.62 27.62 22.95
N ASP A 24 25.64 26.91 22.47
CA ASP A 24 25.63 25.48 22.20
C ASP A 24 25.22 24.75 23.50
N GLU A 25 23.93 24.57 23.72
CA GLU A 25 23.42 23.44 24.47
C GLU A 25 22.96 22.42 23.43
N ASP A 26 23.75 21.35 23.28
CA ASP A 26 23.32 20.06 22.74
C ASP A 26 22.19 19.52 23.64
N THR A 27 21.04 20.17 23.61
CA THR A 27 19.79 19.57 24.03
C THR A 27 19.46 18.60 22.90
N GLU A 28 19.83 17.33 23.09
CA GLU A 28 19.32 16.21 22.31
C GLU A 28 17.79 16.18 22.54
N LEU A 29 17.08 17.07 21.85
CA LEU A 29 15.63 17.09 21.76
C LEU A 29 15.23 15.67 21.37
N ALA A 30 14.48 15.01 22.25
CA ALA A 30 13.87 13.73 21.96
C ALA A 30 13.21 13.85 20.58
N GLY A 31 13.75 13.12 19.61
CA GLY A 31 13.18 13.10 18.26
C GLY A 31 11.73 12.66 18.32
N PRO A 32 10.93 12.96 17.29
CA PRO A 32 9.53 12.52 17.27
C PRO A 32 9.43 11.01 17.49
N ALA A 33 8.37 10.58 18.17
CA ALA A 33 8.13 9.16 18.49
C ALA A 33 8.04 8.29 17.23
N SER A 34 7.72 8.92 16.10
CA SER A 34 7.75 8.32 14.76
C SER A 34 8.48 9.22 13.76
N ALA A 35 9.16 8.60 12.81
CA ALA A 35 9.73 9.29 11.65
C ALA A 35 9.56 8.43 10.39
N GLU A 36 9.36 9.08 9.25
CA GLU A 36 9.19 8.45 7.94
C GLU A 36 10.14 9.10 6.93
N VAL A 37 10.74 8.26 6.08
CA VAL A 37 11.51 8.70 4.92
C VAL A 37 10.97 8.03 3.67
N ILE A 38 10.53 8.86 2.73
CA ILE A 38 10.04 8.46 1.41
C ILE A 38 11.14 8.78 0.39
N ASP A 39 11.41 7.83 -0.50
CA ASP A 39 12.26 8.08 -1.66
C ASP A 39 11.57 9.03 -2.66
N ASP A 40 12.07 10.26 -2.79
CA ASP A 40 11.59 11.23 -3.78
C ASP A 40 12.23 11.05 -5.17
N GLY A 41 13.04 10.00 -5.34
CA GLY A 41 13.73 9.69 -6.58
C GLY A 41 14.91 10.62 -6.87
N LYS A 42 15.35 11.46 -5.92
CA LYS A 42 16.51 12.34 -6.06
C LYS A 42 17.57 12.05 -4.98
N ALA A 43 18.76 11.67 -5.48
CA ALA A 43 20.03 11.38 -4.80
C ALA A 43 20.33 9.90 -4.52
N ASP A 44 21.52 9.50 -5.00
CA ASP A 44 22.18 8.18 -4.95
C ASP A 44 22.63 7.76 -3.53
N SER A 45 21.81 7.97 -2.50
CA SER A 45 22.13 7.39 -1.20
C SER A 45 21.91 5.88 -1.29
N ALA A 46 23.01 5.11 -1.16
CA ALA A 46 22.99 3.65 -1.13
C ALA A 46 22.17 3.09 0.05
N GLU A 47 21.96 3.90 1.08
CA GLU A 47 21.18 3.56 2.28
C GLU A 47 20.00 4.54 2.46
N LEU A 48 18.90 4.03 2.99
CA LEU A 48 17.85 4.83 3.62
C LEU A 48 18.13 4.96 5.12
N LYS A 49 17.77 6.09 5.72
CA LYS A 49 18.05 6.41 7.13
C LYS A 49 16.80 6.89 7.84
N VAL A 50 16.51 6.34 9.02
CA VAL A 50 15.39 6.78 9.88
C VAL A 50 15.85 6.89 11.33
N ARG A 51 15.24 7.81 12.10
CA ARG A 51 15.57 8.05 13.52
C ARG A 51 14.29 8.20 14.34
N ALA A 52 14.25 7.53 15.49
CA ALA A 52 13.22 7.64 16.51
C ALA A 52 13.90 7.60 17.87
N GLY A 53 13.60 8.57 18.74
CA GLY A 53 14.33 8.78 19.98
C GLY A 53 15.84 8.92 19.78
N ASN A 54 16.62 8.07 20.45
CA ASN A 54 18.08 8.03 20.44
C ASN A 54 18.67 6.91 19.54
N MET A 55 17.83 6.24 18.75
CA MET A 55 18.21 5.21 17.78
C MET A 55 18.12 5.77 16.36
N THR A 56 19.11 5.47 15.54
CA THR A 56 19.09 5.69 14.09
C THR A 56 19.34 4.35 13.40
N VAL A 57 18.52 4.03 12.40
CA VAL A 57 18.66 2.83 11.59
C VAL A 57 18.99 3.24 10.16
N TRP A 58 19.93 2.53 9.55
CA TRP A 58 20.26 2.62 8.14
C TRP A 58 19.96 1.27 7.48
N ILE A 59 19.31 1.29 6.31
CA ILE A 59 18.94 0.10 5.55
C ILE A 59 19.48 0.25 4.13
N ASP A 60 20.10 -0.80 3.59
CA ASP A 60 20.52 -0.83 2.18
C ASP A 60 19.30 -0.63 1.26
N ARG A 61 19.41 0.31 0.33
CA ARG A 61 18.32 0.64 -0.59
C ARG A 61 18.07 -0.46 -1.60
N VAL A 62 19.12 -1.09 -2.11
CA VAL A 62 19.06 -2.19 -3.06
C VAL A 62 19.24 -3.49 -2.30
N ILE A 63 18.23 -4.37 -2.38
CA ILE A 63 18.26 -5.64 -1.67
C ILE A 63 19.18 -6.60 -2.42
N SER A 64 20.09 -7.23 -1.68
CA SER A 64 21.04 -8.16 -2.28
C SER A 64 20.39 -9.51 -2.53
N VAL A 65 20.69 -10.12 -3.67
CA VAL A 65 20.27 -11.50 -3.98
C VAL A 65 21.43 -12.43 -3.69
N ARG A 66 21.17 -13.47 -2.91
CA ARG A 66 22.11 -14.58 -2.68
C ARG A 66 21.45 -15.87 -3.13
N ARG A 67 22.24 -16.93 -3.22
CA ARG A 67 21.76 -18.28 -3.50
C ARG A 67 22.19 -19.21 -2.38
N ASP A 68 21.31 -20.12 -2.02
CA ASP A 68 21.63 -21.19 -1.09
C ASP A 68 22.47 -22.28 -1.78
N ALA A 69 22.80 -23.34 -1.05
CA ALA A 69 23.55 -24.49 -1.60
C ALA A 69 22.83 -25.17 -2.77
N SER A 70 21.50 -25.07 -2.83
CA SER A 70 20.63 -25.61 -3.88
C SER A 70 20.43 -24.66 -5.06
N GLN A 71 21.17 -23.53 -5.10
CA GLN A 71 21.03 -22.45 -6.09
C GLN A 71 19.69 -21.69 -6.04
N THR A 72 18.87 -21.91 -5.02
CA THR A 72 17.62 -21.17 -4.81
C THR A 72 17.95 -19.75 -4.39
N PRO A 73 17.48 -18.73 -5.12
CA PRO A 73 17.73 -17.35 -4.76
C PRO A 73 16.89 -16.93 -3.55
N TYR A 74 17.49 -16.10 -2.70
CA TYR A 74 16.84 -15.45 -1.58
C TYR A 74 17.31 -14.00 -1.49
N ALA A 75 16.43 -13.14 -1.02
CA ALA A 75 16.70 -11.72 -0.86
C ALA A 75 17.25 -11.46 0.55
N VAL A 76 18.26 -10.60 0.64
CA VAL A 76 18.87 -10.20 1.91
C VAL A 76 18.84 -8.69 2.04
N ILE A 77 18.05 -8.23 3.00
CA ILE A 77 18.00 -6.84 3.45
C ILE A 77 19.08 -6.69 4.51
N ARG A 78 19.97 -5.72 4.34
CA ARG A 78 20.99 -5.41 5.34
C ARG A 78 20.67 -4.09 6.02
N GLY A 79 20.92 -4.05 7.31
CA GLY A 79 20.78 -2.85 8.09
C GLY A 79 21.81 -2.70 9.18
N ARG A 80 21.94 -1.48 9.67
CA ARG A 80 22.75 -1.14 10.83
C ARG A 80 22.07 -0.11 11.71
N ALA A 81 22.45 -0.10 12.98
CA ALA A 81 21.87 0.74 14.01
C ALA A 81 22.94 1.64 14.67
N SER A 82 22.53 2.76 15.26
CA SER A 82 23.46 3.65 15.97
C SER A 82 23.82 3.13 17.36
N ARG A 83 23.02 2.21 17.91
CA ARG A 83 23.19 1.58 19.21
C ARG A 83 23.47 0.08 19.06
N THR A 84 24.01 -0.51 20.13
CA THR A 84 24.18 -1.96 20.23
C THR A 84 22.82 -2.62 20.34
N LEU A 85 22.62 -3.71 19.60
CA LEU A 85 21.39 -4.49 19.56
C LEU A 85 21.54 -5.76 20.41
N SER A 86 20.47 -6.14 21.10
CA SER A 86 20.35 -7.42 21.82
C SER A 86 19.37 -8.39 21.17
N GLY A 87 18.50 -7.91 20.27
CA GLY A 87 17.51 -8.71 19.55
C GLY A 87 17.13 -8.07 18.22
N ALA A 88 16.72 -8.92 17.28
CA ALA A 88 16.07 -8.52 16.03
C ALA A 88 15.02 -9.57 15.67
N PHE A 89 13.83 -9.14 15.27
CA PHE A 89 12.73 -10.02 14.88
C PHE A 89 11.91 -9.39 13.76
N SER A 90 11.63 -10.12 12.69
CA SER A 90 10.85 -9.63 11.55
C SER A 90 9.49 -10.33 11.45
N PHE A 91 8.47 -9.56 11.11
CA PHE A 91 7.08 -10.01 11.06
C PHE A 91 6.24 -9.19 10.10
N VAL A 92 5.12 -9.75 9.69
CA VAL A 92 3.98 -9.02 9.12
C VAL A 92 2.86 -9.07 10.16
N PRO A 93 1.77 -8.31 10.02
CA PRO A 93 0.63 -8.46 10.92
C PRO A 93 0.25 -9.93 11.10
N ASP A 94 0.13 -10.36 12.35
CA ASP A 94 -0.26 -11.71 12.80
C ASP A 94 0.73 -12.86 12.58
N ASP A 95 1.81 -12.69 11.81
CA ASP A 95 2.72 -13.80 11.46
C ASP A 95 4.21 -13.42 11.47
N ALA A 96 5.05 -14.34 11.97
CA ALA A 96 6.50 -14.26 11.80
C ALA A 96 6.85 -14.35 10.30
N PHE A 97 7.71 -13.44 9.82
CA PHE A 97 7.91 -13.28 8.39
C PHE A 97 9.35 -12.86 8.06
N GLY A 98 9.98 -13.63 7.17
CA GLY A 98 11.42 -13.54 6.98
C GLY A 98 12.21 -13.96 8.22
N GLU A 99 13.52 -14.03 8.07
CA GLU A 99 14.44 -14.39 9.15
C GLU A 99 15.38 -13.23 9.45
N ALA A 100 15.11 -12.50 10.55
CA ALA A 100 15.97 -11.45 11.07
C ALA A 100 17.07 -12.03 11.97
N THR A 101 18.32 -11.66 11.71
CA THR A 101 19.48 -12.10 12.51
C THR A 101 20.45 -10.95 12.75
N LEU A 102 21.05 -10.92 13.95
CA LEU A 102 22.16 -10.02 14.24
C LEU A 102 23.46 -10.59 13.65
N VAL A 103 24.10 -9.83 12.77
CA VAL A 103 25.40 -10.19 12.16
C VAL A 103 26.57 -9.45 12.80
N GLY A 104 26.27 -8.55 13.75
CA GLY A 104 27.25 -7.88 14.58
C GLY A 104 26.56 -7.07 15.68
N PRO A 105 27.32 -6.39 16.56
CA PRO A 105 26.74 -5.65 17.68
C PRO A 105 25.74 -4.57 17.26
N ARG A 106 25.86 -4.04 16.04
CA ARG A 106 25.02 -2.95 15.50
C ARG A 106 24.54 -3.22 14.09
N SER A 107 24.55 -4.46 13.65
CA SER A 107 24.28 -4.84 12.27
C SER A 107 23.39 -6.06 12.24
N PHE A 108 22.45 -6.07 11.31
CA PHE A 108 21.49 -7.14 11.15
C PHE A 108 21.25 -7.44 9.67
N GLU A 109 20.81 -8.65 9.40
CA GLU A 109 20.31 -9.07 8.09
C GLU A 109 18.89 -9.61 8.26
N ILE A 110 18.02 -9.34 7.28
CA ILE A 110 16.73 -10.01 7.13
C ILE A 110 16.78 -10.82 5.85
N VAL A 111 16.52 -12.12 5.97
CA VAL A 111 16.46 -13.03 4.83
C VAL A 111 15.00 -13.25 4.46
N LEU A 112 14.64 -12.92 3.22
CA LEU A 112 13.36 -13.28 2.62
C LEU A 112 13.61 -14.38 1.59
N ARG A 113 12.98 -15.53 1.78
CA ARG A 113 13.00 -16.62 0.80
C ARG A 113 12.21 -16.18 -0.44
N GLY A 114 12.63 -16.65 -1.62
CA GLY A 114 11.90 -16.39 -2.86
C GLY A 114 10.45 -16.91 -2.80
N GLY A 115 9.68 -16.68 -3.87
CA GLY A 115 8.28 -17.09 -3.91
C GLY A 115 7.36 -16.20 -3.09
N HIS A 116 6.58 -16.80 -2.17
CA HIS A 116 5.50 -16.11 -1.48
C HIS A 116 5.96 -14.92 -0.64
N GLU A 117 7.11 -15.02 0.06
CA GLU A 117 7.53 -13.94 0.95
C GLU A 117 7.80 -12.64 0.18
N LEU A 118 8.57 -12.73 -0.90
CA LEU A 118 8.92 -11.58 -1.72
C LEU A 118 7.71 -11.04 -2.51
N ASN A 119 6.83 -11.92 -3.01
CA ASN A 119 5.58 -11.52 -3.66
C ASN A 119 4.70 -10.68 -2.72
N THR A 120 4.54 -11.15 -1.47
CA THR A 120 3.76 -10.46 -0.43
C THR A 120 4.32 -9.08 -0.10
N MET A 121 5.65 -8.94 -0.07
CA MET A 121 6.28 -7.63 0.13
C MET A 121 6.08 -6.71 -1.07
N PHE A 122 6.34 -7.21 -2.28
CA PHE A 122 6.18 -6.44 -3.52
C PHE A 122 4.75 -5.98 -3.77
N SER A 123 3.75 -6.77 -3.37
CA SER A 123 2.34 -6.39 -3.47
C SER A 123 1.96 -5.21 -2.56
N GLY A 124 2.84 -4.84 -1.62
CA GLY A 124 2.72 -3.65 -0.78
C GLY A 124 2.42 -3.94 0.68
N LEU A 125 2.55 -5.19 1.14
CA LEU A 125 2.52 -5.47 2.57
C LEU A 125 3.85 -5.04 3.19
N PRO A 126 3.84 -4.16 4.22
CA PRO A 126 5.07 -3.75 4.88
C PRO A 126 5.67 -4.91 5.69
N LEU A 127 7.00 -4.99 5.70
CA LEU A 127 7.72 -5.80 6.67
C LEU A 127 7.97 -4.97 7.93
N LEU A 128 7.58 -5.49 9.08
CA LEU A 128 7.91 -4.91 10.37
C LEU A 128 9.14 -5.62 10.95
N LEU A 129 10.02 -4.84 11.56
CA LEU A 129 11.24 -5.31 12.20
C LEU A 129 11.33 -4.71 13.60
N ASP A 130 11.23 -5.57 14.61
CA ASP A 130 11.53 -5.20 15.99
C ASP A 130 13.03 -5.28 16.24
N LEU A 131 13.57 -4.24 16.86
CA LEU A 131 14.96 -4.10 17.24
C LEU A 131 15.05 -3.75 18.72
N ASP A 132 15.70 -4.62 19.50
CA ASP A 132 15.95 -4.36 20.92
C ASP A 132 17.32 -3.72 21.10
N ALA A 133 17.36 -2.53 21.70
CA ALA A 133 18.63 -1.91 22.10
C ALA A 133 19.16 -2.56 23.38
N ALA A 134 20.47 -2.84 23.40
CA ALA A 134 21.19 -3.38 24.55
C ALA A 134 21.39 -2.32 25.66
N THR A 135 20.30 -1.82 26.23
CA THR A 135 20.24 -0.88 27.36
C THR A 135 19.50 -1.51 28.55
N SER A 136 19.56 -0.87 29.72
CA SER A 136 18.81 -1.29 30.91
C SER A 136 17.92 -0.13 31.40
N PRO A 137 16.58 -0.20 31.26
CA PRO A 137 15.81 -1.26 30.59
C PRO A 137 16.06 -1.30 29.07
N SER A 138 15.78 -2.46 28.44
CA SER A 138 15.80 -2.56 26.97
C SER A 138 14.76 -1.62 26.39
N THR A 139 15.12 -0.88 25.35
CA THR A 139 14.18 -0.09 24.55
C THR A 139 13.98 -0.81 23.23
N SER A 140 12.73 -1.12 22.90
CA SER A 140 12.35 -1.72 21.61
C SER A 140 11.96 -0.63 20.61
N TYR A 141 12.34 -0.84 19.36
CA TYR A 141 12.01 0.00 18.23
C TYR A 141 11.41 -0.89 17.13
N THR A 142 10.29 -0.49 16.55
CA THR A 142 9.76 -1.15 15.36
C THR A 142 10.08 -0.31 14.14
N VAL A 143 10.69 -0.94 13.14
CA VAL A 143 11.00 -0.36 11.84
C VAL A 143 10.03 -0.93 10.81
N LYS A 144 9.33 -0.06 10.09
CA LYS A 144 8.51 -0.41 8.93
C LYS A 144 9.34 -0.31 7.67
N LEU A 145 9.30 -1.35 6.83
CA LEU A 145 10.07 -1.47 5.60
C LEU A 145 9.10 -1.73 4.43
N ASP A 146 9.07 -0.84 3.45
CA ASP A 146 8.28 -1.02 2.22
C ASP A 146 9.20 -1.35 1.04
N LEU A 147 8.93 -2.47 0.38
CA LEU A 147 9.71 -2.96 -0.75
C LEU A 147 8.90 -2.95 -2.04
N ARG A 148 9.54 -2.59 -3.14
CA ARG A 148 8.97 -2.71 -4.49
C ARG A 148 9.95 -3.37 -5.46
N PRO A 149 9.44 -4.09 -6.48
CA PRO A 149 10.27 -4.45 -7.62
C PRO A 149 10.60 -3.19 -8.42
N ALA A 150 11.80 -3.14 -8.97
CA ALA A 150 12.31 -1.99 -9.70
C ALA A 150 13.19 -2.42 -10.86
N PHE A 151 13.07 -1.73 -11.99
CA PHE A 151 14.02 -1.80 -13.09
C PHE A 151 15.23 -0.91 -12.81
N ALA A 152 16.41 -1.48 -13.02
CA ALA A 152 17.70 -0.84 -12.80
C ALA A 152 18.70 -1.23 -13.90
N LYS A 153 19.91 -0.66 -13.86
CA LYS A 153 21.02 -0.98 -14.77
C LYS A 153 20.59 -0.97 -16.26
N PHE A 154 19.89 0.10 -16.62
CA PHE A 154 19.34 0.31 -17.96
C PHE A 154 20.44 0.39 -19.02
N GLU A 155 20.25 -0.32 -20.12
CA GLU A 155 21.16 -0.37 -21.26
C GLU A 155 20.40 -0.32 -22.59
N GLY A 156 21.08 0.10 -23.65
CA GLY A 156 20.50 0.18 -25.00
C GLY A 156 19.97 1.57 -25.34
N THR A 157 18.88 1.62 -26.10
CA THR A 157 18.36 2.89 -26.66
C THR A 157 17.82 3.84 -25.59
N SER A 158 18.00 5.15 -25.81
CA SER A 158 17.33 6.21 -25.03
C SER A 158 15.93 6.56 -25.56
N SER A 159 15.55 6.08 -26.75
CA SER A 159 14.24 6.35 -27.37
C SER A 159 13.08 5.53 -26.77
N ILE A 160 13.39 4.65 -25.82
CA ILE A 160 12.42 3.92 -25.02
C ILE A 160 12.69 4.35 -23.59
N HIS A 161 11.69 4.91 -22.93
CA HIS A 161 11.75 5.22 -21.51
C HIS A 161 10.93 4.17 -20.77
N VAL A 162 11.47 3.66 -19.68
CA VAL A 162 10.86 2.60 -18.86
C VAL A 162 10.92 3.13 -17.45
N GLY A 163 9.77 3.19 -16.77
CA GLY A 163 9.69 3.55 -15.37
C GLY A 163 10.53 2.61 -14.51
N SER A 164 11.24 3.17 -13.53
CA SER A 164 12.14 2.38 -12.69
C SER A 164 11.42 1.59 -11.62
N THR A 165 10.21 1.98 -11.22
CA THR A 165 9.48 1.33 -10.12
C THR A 165 8.28 0.61 -10.71
N LEU A 166 8.09 -0.65 -10.31
CA LEU A 166 6.90 -1.41 -10.68
C LEU A 166 5.85 -1.22 -9.60
N ARG A 167 4.64 -0.82 -10.01
CA ARG A 167 3.51 -0.59 -9.11
C ARG A 167 2.62 -1.83 -9.09
N PRO A 168 2.30 -2.43 -7.93
CA PRO A 168 1.33 -3.49 -7.90
C PRO A 168 -0.09 -2.92 -8.02
N ILE A 169 -0.88 -3.50 -8.91
CA ILE A 169 -2.28 -3.17 -9.13
C ILE A 169 -3.12 -4.42 -8.97
N PHE A 170 -4.40 -4.20 -8.66
CA PHE A 170 -5.42 -5.25 -8.61
C PHE A 170 -6.22 -5.19 -9.91
N ILE A 171 -6.27 -6.28 -10.69
CA ILE A 171 -6.96 -6.26 -12.00
C ILE A 171 -8.41 -6.75 -11.96
N GLY A 172 -8.85 -7.32 -10.83
CA GLY A 172 -10.25 -7.70 -10.63
C GLY A 172 -10.44 -8.99 -9.84
N LYS A 173 -11.54 -9.08 -9.09
CA LYS A 173 -11.85 -10.21 -8.18
C LYS A 173 -12.13 -11.55 -8.87
N ASP A 174 -12.47 -11.52 -10.16
CA ASP A 174 -12.83 -12.70 -10.94
C ASP A 174 -11.58 -13.37 -11.55
N GLU A 175 -10.41 -12.74 -11.41
CA GLU A 175 -9.13 -13.28 -11.84
C GLU A 175 -8.54 -14.21 -10.76
N PRO A 176 -8.13 -15.44 -11.11
CA PRO A 176 -7.53 -16.37 -10.14
C PRO A 176 -6.24 -15.85 -9.49
N ASP A 177 -5.50 -15.00 -10.21
CA ASP A 177 -4.36 -14.25 -9.73
C ASP A 177 -4.58 -12.78 -10.11
N PRO A 178 -5.15 -11.95 -9.22
CA PRO A 178 -5.53 -10.58 -9.53
C PRO A 178 -4.37 -9.58 -9.38
N LEU A 179 -3.20 -10.01 -8.92
CA LEU A 179 -2.04 -9.15 -8.71
C LEU A 179 -1.24 -8.97 -10.00
N ARG A 180 -1.07 -7.74 -10.46
CA ARG A 180 -0.14 -7.41 -11.55
C ARG A 180 0.84 -6.34 -11.11
N TYR A 181 2.05 -6.39 -11.66
CA TYR A 181 3.04 -5.34 -11.50
C TYR A 181 3.15 -4.53 -12.78
N VAL A 182 2.83 -3.25 -12.70
CA VAL A 182 2.81 -2.36 -13.86
C VAL A 182 4.11 -1.60 -13.97
N ALA A 183 4.67 -1.59 -15.17
CA ALA A 183 5.71 -0.66 -15.56
C ALA A 183 5.21 0.26 -16.66
N ASP A 184 5.37 1.57 -16.46
CA ASP A 184 5.05 2.57 -17.48
C ASP A 184 6.19 2.64 -18.51
N VAL A 185 5.87 2.48 -19.80
CA VAL A 185 6.84 2.51 -20.90
C VAL A 185 6.43 3.54 -21.95
N SER A 186 7.25 4.56 -22.20
CA SER A 186 7.00 5.55 -23.25
C SER A 186 7.99 5.41 -24.40
N THR A 187 7.45 5.42 -25.62
CA THR A 187 8.24 5.37 -26.84
C THR A 187 7.44 5.97 -28.01
N GLY A 188 8.13 6.55 -28.99
CA GLY A 188 7.51 7.10 -30.19
C GLY A 188 7.22 6.06 -31.29
N ALA A 189 7.41 4.77 -31.02
CA ALA A 189 7.24 3.69 -31.99
C ALA A 189 6.35 2.57 -31.43
N ALA A 190 5.59 1.92 -32.33
CA ALA A 190 4.74 0.77 -32.01
C ALA A 190 4.98 -0.35 -33.05
N PRO A 191 4.68 -1.63 -32.72
CA PRO A 191 4.27 -2.13 -31.40
C PRO A 191 5.43 -2.18 -30.40
N LEU A 192 5.11 -2.17 -29.10
CA LEU A 192 6.04 -2.52 -28.02
C LEU A 192 5.96 -4.02 -27.77
N THR A 193 7.11 -4.66 -27.63
CA THR A 193 7.26 -6.08 -27.27
C THR A 193 8.19 -6.22 -26.08
N VAL A 194 7.96 -7.25 -25.27
CA VAL A 194 8.71 -7.51 -24.04
C VAL A 194 9.24 -8.94 -24.06
N GLU A 195 10.54 -9.10 -23.78
CA GLU A 195 11.21 -10.40 -23.70
C GLU A 195 11.92 -10.55 -22.34
N ASN A 196 12.12 -11.80 -21.90
CA ASN A 196 12.70 -12.17 -20.60
C ASN A 196 11.95 -11.63 -19.37
N GLY A 197 10.73 -11.11 -19.56
CA GLY A 197 9.78 -10.78 -18.51
C GLY A 197 8.55 -11.68 -18.59
N GLY A 198 8.74 -12.95 -18.93
CA GLY A 198 7.68 -13.96 -19.04
C GLY A 198 6.54 -13.58 -19.99
N ALA A 199 5.30 -13.90 -19.60
CA ALA A 199 4.09 -13.67 -20.39
C ALA A 199 3.46 -12.29 -20.12
N ALA A 200 4.30 -11.26 -20.00
CA ALA A 200 3.84 -9.90 -19.71
C ALA A 200 2.83 -9.38 -20.75
N THR A 201 1.78 -8.74 -20.26
CA THR A 201 0.74 -8.13 -21.10
C THR A 201 1.09 -6.68 -21.37
N VAL A 202 1.08 -6.28 -22.64
CA VAL A 202 1.34 -4.88 -23.05
C VAL A 202 0.02 -4.22 -23.43
N VAL A 203 -0.36 -3.18 -22.69
CA VAL A 203 -1.61 -2.42 -22.88
C VAL A 203 -1.27 -1.00 -23.34
N PRO A 204 -1.89 -0.47 -24.41
CA PRO A 204 -1.73 0.93 -24.78
C PRO A 204 -2.22 1.85 -23.65
N ALA A 205 -1.41 2.85 -23.30
CA ALA A 205 -1.73 3.84 -22.27
C ALA A 205 -1.57 5.27 -22.82
N ASN A 206 -2.05 6.28 -22.07
CA ASN A 206 -1.94 7.66 -22.52
C ASN A 206 -0.46 8.10 -22.59
N GLY A 207 0.06 8.28 -23.81
CA GLY A 207 1.45 8.66 -24.04
C GLY A 207 2.46 7.51 -23.97
N GLY A 208 2.02 6.25 -23.97
CA GLY A 208 2.91 5.10 -23.90
C GLY A 208 2.18 3.76 -23.84
N PHE A 209 2.73 2.87 -23.02
CA PHE A 209 2.24 1.52 -22.77
C PHE A 209 2.36 1.20 -21.29
N ASP A 210 1.37 0.51 -20.75
CA ASP A 210 1.46 -0.17 -19.47
C ASP A 210 1.88 -1.62 -19.74
N VAL A 211 2.96 -2.06 -19.08
CA VAL A 211 3.42 -3.44 -19.16
C VAL A 211 3.10 -4.13 -17.84
N LEU A 212 2.19 -5.09 -17.88
CA LEU A 212 1.67 -5.81 -16.73
C LEU A 212 2.38 -7.15 -16.62
N PHE A 213 3.11 -7.35 -15.53
CA PHE A 213 3.79 -8.60 -15.19
C PHE A 213 3.00 -9.37 -14.14
N ALA A 214 2.87 -10.69 -14.29
CA ALA A 214 2.53 -11.54 -13.16
C ALA A 214 3.77 -11.73 -12.26
N TYR A 215 3.59 -12.16 -11.01
CA TYR A 215 4.74 -12.39 -10.13
C TYR A 215 5.70 -13.45 -10.69
N GLY A 216 5.17 -14.54 -11.26
CA GLY A 216 5.99 -15.61 -11.85
C GLY A 216 6.91 -15.12 -12.97
N ASP A 217 6.50 -14.10 -13.72
CA ASP A 217 7.32 -13.47 -14.76
C ASP A 217 8.53 -12.72 -14.16
N LEU A 218 8.27 -11.94 -13.10
CA LEU A 218 9.30 -11.22 -12.36
C LEU A 218 10.25 -12.17 -11.64
N GLU A 219 9.70 -13.20 -11.01
CA GLU A 219 10.48 -14.23 -10.33
C GLU A 219 11.40 -14.98 -11.30
N ALA A 220 10.96 -15.29 -12.52
CA ALA A 220 11.81 -15.91 -13.53
C ALA A 220 13.00 -15.00 -13.93
N ALA A 221 12.74 -13.71 -14.16
CA ALA A 221 13.80 -12.73 -14.46
C ALA A 221 14.77 -12.57 -13.29
N TRP A 222 14.24 -12.50 -12.07
CA TRP A 222 15.00 -12.44 -10.82
C TRP A 222 15.92 -13.65 -10.65
N ASN A 223 15.35 -14.84 -10.81
CA ASN A 223 16.03 -16.11 -10.57
C ASN A 223 17.10 -16.41 -11.61
N THR A 224 17.00 -15.85 -12.81
CA THR A 224 18.01 -15.99 -13.86
C THR A 224 19.01 -14.84 -13.89
N GLY A 225 18.68 -13.70 -13.28
CA GLY A 225 19.41 -12.44 -13.45
C GLY A 225 19.32 -11.89 -14.87
N ALA A 226 18.40 -12.41 -15.69
CA ALA A 226 18.21 -11.96 -17.06
C ALA A 226 17.66 -10.53 -17.06
N LYS A 227 18.13 -9.72 -18.02
CA LYS A 227 17.56 -8.39 -18.24
C LYS A 227 16.28 -8.51 -19.07
N VAL A 228 15.24 -7.83 -18.60
CA VAL A 228 13.99 -7.66 -19.35
C VAL A 228 14.27 -6.72 -20.52
N ALA A 229 13.87 -7.11 -21.73
CA ALA A 229 14.11 -6.34 -22.94
C ALA A 229 12.79 -5.76 -23.48
N PHE A 230 12.79 -4.46 -23.74
CA PHE A 230 11.68 -3.69 -24.30
C PHE A 230 12.06 -3.27 -25.71
N THR A 231 11.32 -3.75 -26.72
CA THR A 231 11.64 -3.50 -28.13
C THR A 231 10.49 -2.81 -28.84
N ALA A 232 10.80 -1.68 -29.50
CA ALA A 232 9.86 -0.91 -30.31
C ALA A 232 10.59 -0.23 -31.48
N GLY A 233 10.02 -0.29 -32.69
CA GLY A 233 10.61 0.34 -33.89
C GLY A 233 12.03 -0.14 -34.22
N GLY A 234 12.34 -1.41 -33.96
CA GLY A 234 13.67 -1.99 -34.17
C GLY A 234 14.74 -1.55 -33.16
N LYS A 235 14.37 -0.81 -32.11
CA LYS A 235 15.27 -0.38 -31.05
C LYS A 235 14.92 -1.14 -29.76
N THR A 236 15.93 -1.44 -28.96
CA THR A 236 15.77 -2.22 -27.72
C THR A 236 16.38 -1.49 -26.53
N LYS A 237 15.66 -1.49 -25.41
CA LYS A 237 16.16 -1.12 -24.09
C LYS A 237 16.11 -2.33 -23.18
N ARG A 238 17.13 -2.51 -22.35
CA ARG A 238 17.22 -3.60 -21.39
C ARG A 238 17.33 -3.06 -19.97
N ALA A 239 16.75 -3.76 -19.01
CA ALA A 239 16.87 -3.42 -17.59
C ALA A 239 17.00 -4.69 -16.75
N ALA A 240 17.83 -4.64 -15.71
CA ALA A 240 17.83 -5.66 -14.68
C ALA A 240 16.65 -5.44 -13.72
N LEU A 241 16.09 -6.52 -13.19
CA LEU A 241 15.10 -6.45 -12.12
C LEU A 241 15.83 -6.49 -10.77
N GLU A 242 15.50 -5.56 -9.88
CA GLU A 242 16.03 -5.43 -8.52
C GLU A 242 14.91 -5.14 -7.53
N ALA A 243 15.11 -5.49 -6.26
CA ALA A 243 14.18 -5.23 -5.18
C ALA A 243 14.73 -4.02 -4.46
N ARG A 244 13.87 -3.03 -4.28
CA ARG A 244 14.28 -1.74 -3.76
C ARG A 244 13.43 -1.40 -2.55
N MET A 245 14.09 -0.96 -1.49
CA MET A 245 13.45 -0.30 -0.38
C MET A 245 12.95 1.07 -0.85
N THR A 246 11.65 1.30 -0.80
CA THR A 246 11.02 2.55 -1.26
C THR A 246 10.70 3.50 -0.12
N ARG A 247 10.43 2.95 1.07
CA ARG A 247 10.12 3.72 2.28
C ARG A 247 10.63 2.98 3.49
N ILE A 248 11.10 3.74 4.48
CA ILE A 248 11.30 3.23 5.83
C ILE A 248 10.67 4.19 6.83
N ALA A 249 10.11 3.63 7.91
CA ALA A 249 9.65 4.39 9.05
C ALA A 249 10.07 3.68 10.34
N MET A 250 10.14 4.41 11.45
CA MET A 250 10.48 3.82 12.75
C MET A 250 9.66 4.44 13.87
N THR A 251 9.26 3.61 14.84
CA THR A 251 8.49 4.02 16.02
C THR A 251 8.98 3.32 17.28
N THR A 252 8.73 3.91 18.44
CA THR A 252 8.85 3.24 19.76
C THR A 252 7.49 2.93 20.38
N GLN A 253 6.40 3.23 19.68
CA GLN A 253 5.03 2.95 20.09
C GLN A 253 4.54 1.65 19.47
N ASP A 254 3.31 1.26 19.78
CA ASP A 254 2.67 0.13 19.10
C ASP A 254 2.63 0.39 17.58
N PRO A 255 3.21 -0.50 16.74
CA PRO A 255 3.20 -0.33 15.30
C PRO A 255 1.79 -0.39 14.70
N TYR A 256 0.82 -1.05 15.33
CA TYR A 256 -0.56 -1.12 14.85
C TYR A 256 -1.34 0.16 15.13
N ASP A 257 -0.97 0.90 16.18
CA ASP A 257 -1.50 2.25 16.42
C ASP A 257 -0.81 3.28 15.52
N THR A 258 0.50 3.13 15.28
CA THR A 258 1.30 4.08 14.49
C THR A 258 1.04 3.94 12.99
N TRP A 259 0.96 2.70 12.51
CA TRP A 259 0.73 2.34 11.11
C TRP A 259 -0.41 1.34 11.05
N PRO A 260 -1.65 1.79 11.29
CA PRO A 260 -2.79 0.89 11.22
C PRO A 260 -2.83 0.20 9.85
N PRO A 261 -3.29 -1.06 9.80
CA PRO A 261 -3.53 -1.74 8.53
C PRO A 261 -4.35 -0.86 7.59
N ALA A 262 -4.07 -0.95 6.29
CA ALA A 262 -4.84 -0.23 5.29
C ALA A 262 -6.32 -0.63 5.43
N ARG A 263 -7.17 0.35 5.71
CA ARG A 263 -8.62 0.18 5.70
C ARG A 263 -9.16 0.56 4.33
N CYS A 264 -10.31 0.02 3.99
CA CYS A 264 -11.01 0.47 2.81
C CYS A 264 -11.64 1.84 3.08
N ASP A 265 -11.09 2.89 2.50
CA ASP A 265 -11.73 4.21 2.54
C ASP A 265 -12.88 4.29 1.52
N VAL A 266 -13.85 5.17 1.80
CA VAL A 266 -15.07 5.33 1.00
C VAL A 266 -14.76 5.74 -0.44
N ASP A 267 -13.72 6.55 -0.68
CA ASP A 267 -13.38 7.03 -2.01
C ASP A 267 -12.80 5.89 -2.87
N THR A 268 -11.89 5.10 -2.29
CA THR A 268 -11.35 3.90 -2.95
C THR A 268 -12.45 2.88 -3.20
N TYR A 269 -13.34 2.62 -2.24
CA TYR A 269 -14.49 1.74 -2.45
C TYR A 269 -15.40 2.19 -3.60
N ASN A 270 -15.79 3.47 -3.60
CA ASN A 270 -16.62 4.01 -4.67
C ASN A 270 -15.91 3.89 -6.03
N CYS A 271 -14.60 4.13 -6.07
CA CYS A 271 -13.81 3.92 -7.28
C CYS A 271 -13.87 2.47 -7.77
N THR A 272 -13.74 1.47 -6.89
CA THR A 272 -13.84 0.05 -7.28
C THR A 272 -15.23 -0.35 -7.76
N LEU A 273 -16.28 0.29 -7.22
CA LEU A 273 -17.65 0.11 -7.71
C LEU A 273 -17.87 0.70 -9.11
N GLU A 274 -17.34 1.90 -9.36
CA GLU A 274 -17.45 2.58 -10.65
C GLU A 274 -16.72 1.83 -11.77
N HIS A 275 -15.60 1.18 -11.44
CA HIS A 275 -14.72 0.50 -12.40
C HIS A 275 -14.84 -1.04 -12.32
N ARG A 276 -16.01 -1.57 -11.90
CA ARG A 276 -16.22 -3.03 -11.79
C ARG A 276 -15.85 -3.76 -13.08
N GLY A 277 -14.88 -4.68 -12.98
CA GLY A 277 -14.47 -5.55 -14.08
C GLY A 277 -13.56 -4.89 -15.11
N VAL A 278 -13.04 -3.68 -14.85
CA VAL A 278 -12.11 -2.98 -15.73
C VAL A 278 -11.04 -2.32 -14.88
N ASP A 279 -9.78 -2.62 -15.18
CA ASP A 279 -8.56 -1.89 -14.80
C ASP A 279 -8.68 -0.96 -13.58
N LEU A 280 -8.52 -1.53 -12.38
CA LEU A 280 -8.63 -0.79 -11.11
C LEU A 280 -7.35 -0.03 -10.74
N GLN A 281 -6.41 0.12 -11.68
CA GLN A 281 -5.14 0.81 -11.43
C GLN A 281 -5.32 2.27 -11.00
N THR A 282 -6.43 2.91 -11.36
CA THR A 282 -6.74 4.29 -11.00
C THR A 282 -7.26 4.44 -9.58
N CYS A 283 -7.72 3.35 -8.96
CA CYS A 283 -8.31 3.36 -7.63
C CYS A 283 -7.26 3.28 -6.51
N GLY A 284 -6.02 2.91 -6.82
CA GLY A 284 -4.92 2.91 -5.86
C GLY A 284 -3.98 1.72 -6.00
N ASP A 285 -3.19 1.51 -4.96
CA ASP A 285 -2.27 0.37 -4.87
C ASP A 285 -3.01 -0.94 -4.58
N TYR A 286 -2.45 -2.05 -5.06
CA TYR A 286 -3.02 -3.40 -4.95
C TYR A 286 -3.67 -3.71 -3.60
N ARG A 287 -2.97 -3.59 -2.47
CA ARG A 287 -3.51 -4.02 -1.16
C ARG A 287 -4.75 -3.24 -0.72
N VAL A 288 -4.77 -1.93 -0.98
CA VAL A 288 -5.92 -1.08 -0.62
C VAL A 288 -7.11 -1.45 -1.51
N VAL A 289 -6.88 -1.59 -2.81
CA VAL A 289 -7.91 -1.94 -3.79
C VAL A 289 -8.43 -3.36 -3.59
N GLU A 290 -7.55 -4.33 -3.35
CA GLU A 290 -7.88 -5.72 -3.01
C GLU A 290 -8.78 -5.76 -1.80
N HIS A 291 -8.35 -5.11 -0.70
CA HIS A 291 -9.14 -5.04 0.51
C HIS A 291 -10.52 -4.40 0.25
N CYS A 292 -10.58 -3.27 -0.46
CA CYS A 292 -11.85 -2.65 -0.84
C CYS A 292 -12.73 -3.49 -1.78
N ALA A 293 -12.14 -4.30 -2.65
CA ALA A 293 -12.88 -5.14 -3.59
C ALA A 293 -13.57 -6.31 -2.89
N TYR A 294 -13.05 -6.72 -1.73
CA TYR A 294 -13.63 -7.74 -0.86
C TYR A 294 -14.34 -7.17 0.38
N ALA A 295 -14.18 -5.88 0.67
CA ALA A 295 -14.83 -5.21 1.77
C ALA A 295 -16.36 -5.26 1.62
N ASP A 296 -17.03 -5.50 2.74
CA ASP A 296 -18.46 -5.28 2.83
C ASP A 296 -18.76 -3.82 3.20
N ILE A 297 -20.01 -3.41 3.02
CA ILE A 297 -20.45 -2.05 3.33
C ILE A 297 -20.28 -1.67 4.81
N CYS A 298 -20.04 -2.66 5.69
CA CYS A 298 -19.98 -2.54 7.14
C CYS A 298 -18.58 -2.16 7.59
N GLU A 299 -17.58 -2.76 6.95
CA GLU A 299 -16.18 -2.39 7.09
C GLU A 299 -15.92 -0.95 6.64
N ILE A 300 -16.58 -0.51 5.56
CA ILE A 300 -16.34 0.80 4.94
C ILE A 300 -16.99 1.96 5.70
N THR A 301 -18.15 1.73 6.31
CA THR A 301 -18.92 2.81 6.94
C THR A 301 -18.48 3.13 8.37
N ASP A 302 -17.43 2.47 8.89
CA ASP A 302 -17.01 2.51 10.31
C ASP A 302 -18.24 2.42 11.25
N ALA A 303 -19.30 1.74 10.77
CA ALA A 303 -20.64 2.07 11.19
C ALA A 303 -20.83 1.62 12.63
N ALA A 304 -20.89 2.61 13.53
CA ALA A 304 -21.79 2.51 14.67
C ALA A 304 -23.07 1.83 14.17
N PRO A 305 -23.55 0.77 14.85
CA PRO A 305 -24.61 -0.10 14.33
C PRO A 305 -25.69 0.77 13.71
N LEU A 306 -25.85 0.65 12.38
CA LEU A 306 -26.77 1.49 11.63
C LEU A 306 -28.15 1.24 12.22
N ALA A 307 -28.61 2.21 13.02
CA ALA A 307 -29.88 2.10 13.70
C ALA A 307 -30.94 2.07 12.63
N VAL A 308 -31.74 1.01 12.65
CA VAL A 308 -32.96 0.91 11.87
C VAL A 308 -33.76 2.20 12.13
N ARG A 309 -33.89 3.05 11.10
CA ARG A 309 -34.72 4.26 11.20
C ARG A 309 -36.09 3.89 10.65
N PRO A 310 -37.14 3.86 11.50
CA PRO A 310 -38.49 3.67 11.02
C PRO A 310 -38.81 4.77 10.00
N ILE A 311 -39.37 4.39 8.86
CA ILE A 311 -39.93 5.33 7.91
C ILE A 311 -41.44 5.33 8.11
N ASP A 312 -41.98 6.51 8.40
CA ASP A 312 -43.42 6.70 8.29
C ASP A 312 -43.78 6.77 6.80
N LEU A 313 -44.31 5.67 6.25
CA LEU A 313 -44.84 5.61 4.88
C LEU A 313 -46.06 6.53 4.66
N GLY A 314 -46.51 7.22 5.70
CA GLY A 314 -47.57 8.19 5.67
C GLY A 314 -48.97 7.57 5.63
N PHE A 315 -49.96 8.43 5.87
CA PHE A 315 -51.39 8.09 5.94
C PHE A 315 -51.92 7.35 4.70
N ALA A 316 -51.38 7.64 3.52
CA ALA A 316 -51.82 7.05 2.26
C ALA A 316 -51.62 5.52 2.25
N TRP A 317 -50.49 5.03 2.75
CA TRP A 317 -50.19 3.60 2.79
C TRP A 317 -51.01 2.89 3.85
N GLN A 318 -51.15 3.50 5.03
CA GLN A 318 -52.00 2.97 6.11
C GLN A 318 -53.47 2.80 5.67
N SER A 319 -53.99 3.73 4.85
CA SER A 319 -55.35 3.63 4.31
C SER A 319 -55.53 2.46 3.34
N GLN A 320 -54.50 2.13 2.55
CA GLN A 320 -54.53 0.97 1.65
C GLN A 320 -54.40 -0.35 2.41
N ALA A 321 -53.55 -0.41 3.44
CA ALA A 321 -53.48 -1.55 4.35
C ALA A 321 -54.80 -1.77 5.11
N ALA A 322 -55.49 -0.70 5.52
CA ALA A 322 -56.82 -0.78 6.12
C ALA A 322 -57.88 -1.30 5.12
N ALA A 323 -57.88 -0.81 3.88
CA ALA A 323 -58.78 -1.28 2.84
C ALA A 323 -58.55 -2.76 2.49
N TYR A 324 -57.29 -3.19 2.41
CA TYR A 324 -56.91 -4.59 2.21
C TYR A 324 -57.41 -5.50 3.34
N ARG A 325 -57.21 -5.09 4.60
CA ARG A 325 -57.76 -5.80 5.78
C ARG A 325 -59.27 -5.92 5.75
N ALA A 326 -59.96 -4.82 5.40
CA ALA A 326 -61.42 -4.81 5.31
C ALA A 326 -61.96 -5.76 4.21
N GLY A 327 -61.18 -6.02 3.16
CA GLY A 327 -61.52 -6.97 2.09
C GLY A 327 -61.13 -8.44 2.36
N CYS A 328 -60.46 -8.73 3.49
CA CYS A 328 -59.88 -10.04 3.79
C CYS A 328 -60.92 -10.99 4.41
N ALA A 329 -61.95 -11.35 3.64
CA ALA A 329 -63.11 -12.09 4.15
C ALA A 329 -62.86 -13.57 4.53
N THR A 330 -61.76 -14.18 4.05
CA THR A 330 -61.53 -15.64 4.14
C THR A 330 -60.31 -16.07 4.96
N GLY A 331 -59.67 -15.14 5.70
CA GLY A 331 -58.68 -15.53 6.73
C GLY A 331 -57.41 -16.18 6.20
N GLY A 332 -56.78 -15.58 5.18
CA GLY A 332 -55.39 -15.92 4.81
C GLY A 332 -54.40 -15.47 5.89
N THR A 333 -53.24 -16.13 5.97
CA THR A 333 -52.15 -15.84 6.93
C THR A 333 -51.64 -14.40 6.89
N TRP A 334 -51.91 -13.65 5.83
CA TRP A 334 -51.55 -12.24 5.65
C TRP A 334 -52.62 -11.26 6.17
N CYS A 335 -53.83 -11.74 6.50
CA CYS A 335 -54.93 -10.91 7.01
C CYS A 335 -54.72 -10.49 8.48
N SER A 336 -53.78 -11.10 9.21
CA SER A 336 -53.44 -10.79 10.60
C SER A 336 -52.32 -9.75 10.74
N LEU A 337 -51.76 -9.24 9.64
CA LEU A 337 -50.76 -8.18 9.70
C LEU A 337 -51.39 -6.87 10.20
N THR A 338 -51.04 -6.47 11.41
CA THR A 338 -51.57 -5.27 12.07
C THR A 338 -50.80 -4.01 11.68
N GLU A 339 -49.52 -4.14 11.41
CA GLU A 339 -48.58 -3.08 11.05
C GLU A 339 -47.62 -3.60 9.97
N ILE A 340 -47.15 -2.69 9.11
CA ILE A 340 -46.07 -2.96 8.15
C ILE A 340 -44.98 -1.97 8.52
N ASP A 341 -43.99 -2.45 9.26
CA ASP A 341 -42.81 -1.65 9.50
C ASP A 341 -42.00 -1.55 8.20
N SER A 342 -41.53 -0.35 7.91
CA SER A 342 -40.77 -0.07 6.70
C SER A 342 -39.48 0.63 7.07
N PHE A 343 -38.39 0.09 6.54
CA PHE A 343 -37.03 0.50 6.85
C PHE A 343 -36.30 0.84 5.55
N THR A 344 -35.44 1.86 5.57
CA THR A 344 -34.44 2.06 4.51
C THR A 344 -33.28 1.12 4.76
N LEU A 345 -33.00 0.20 3.82
CA LEU A 345 -31.82 -0.65 3.84
C LEU A 345 -30.58 0.18 3.47
N PRO A 346 -29.57 0.19 4.36
CA PRO A 346 -28.38 -0.61 4.10
C PRO A 346 -28.13 -1.54 5.29
N GLU A 347 -28.28 -2.84 5.06
CA GLU A 347 -28.03 -3.84 6.08
C GLU A 347 -26.58 -4.30 6.08
N CYS A 348 -26.09 -4.50 7.30
CA CYS A 348 -24.78 -5.04 7.62
C CYS A 348 -24.96 -6.27 8.49
N LEU A 349 -25.47 -7.33 7.87
CA LEU A 349 -25.77 -8.54 8.60
C LEU A 349 -24.55 -9.46 8.58
N ALA A 350 -24.01 -9.72 9.77
CA ALA A 350 -22.95 -10.71 9.96
C ALA A 350 -23.39 -12.14 9.56
N GLN A 351 -24.69 -12.36 9.32
CA GLN A 351 -25.28 -13.60 8.84
C GLN A 351 -26.58 -13.27 8.09
N GLU A 352 -26.81 -13.87 6.91
CA GLU A 352 -28.08 -13.72 6.19
C GLU A 352 -29.26 -14.02 7.14
N PRO A 353 -30.24 -13.10 7.27
CA PRO A 353 -31.34 -13.30 8.19
C PRO A 353 -32.24 -14.39 7.62
N SER A 354 -32.70 -15.29 8.47
CA SER A 354 -33.70 -16.27 8.04
C SER A 354 -35.00 -15.54 7.69
N LEU A 355 -35.80 -16.12 6.79
CA LEU A 355 -37.11 -15.57 6.43
C LEU A 355 -38.00 -15.35 7.67
N GLU A 356 -37.83 -16.16 8.71
CA GLU A 356 -38.54 -16.03 9.99
C GLU A 356 -38.07 -14.82 10.81
N GLN A 357 -36.82 -14.39 10.68
CA GLN A 357 -36.29 -13.18 11.33
C GLN A 357 -36.74 -11.89 10.63
N VAL A 358 -37.11 -11.96 9.35
CA VAL A 358 -37.61 -10.82 8.57
C VAL A 358 -39.12 -10.64 8.71
N VAL A 359 -39.85 -11.72 9.02
CA VAL A 359 -41.32 -11.75 9.01
C VAL A 359 -41.95 -11.75 10.42
N ALA A 360 -41.14 -11.92 11.48
CA ALA A 360 -41.57 -11.76 12.87
C ALA A 360 -41.53 -10.29 13.32
#